data_AF-F1A1X5-F1
#
_entry.id   AF-F1A1X5-F1
#
_cell.length_a   1.000
_cell.length_b   1.000
_cell.length_c   1.000
_cell.angle_alpha   90.00
_cell.angle_beta   90.00
_cell.angle_gamma   90.00
#
_symmetry.space_group_name_H-M   'P 1'
#
loop_
_entity.id
_entity.type
_entity.pdbx_description
1 polymer ?
#
loop_
_entity_poly.entity_id
_entity_poly.type
_entity_poly.pdbx_seq_one_letter_code
_entity_poly.pdbx_strand_id
1 'polypeptide(L)'
;MAGFWTLKPAQTQSNIKTSNGQTVFRFVVDGGGEGNVRIISDSAPPEMCVFQNVREIVSDFKGGEVTIMNLGSTTITCSTN
;
A
#
# COMPACT_ATOMS: atom_id res chain seq x y z
N MET A 1 10.92 2.03 -7.49
CA MET A 1 10.29 2.99 -8.41
C MET A 1 9.28 3.78 -7.62
N ALA A 2 9.22 5.09 -7.81
CA ALA A 2 8.16 5.90 -7.22
C ALA A 2 6.89 5.78 -8.08
N GLY A 3 5.76 5.49 -7.45
CA GLY A 3 4.46 5.36 -8.10
C GLY A 3 3.37 5.98 -7.23
N PHE A 4 2.27 6.35 -7.86
CA PHE A 4 1.13 7.00 -7.21
C PHE A 4 -0.15 6.37 -7.75
N TRP A 5 -1.00 5.88 -6.86
CA TRP A 5 -2.22 5.17 -7.20
C TRP A 5 -3.35 5.58 -6.27
N THR A 6 -4.55 5.77 -6.83
CA THR A 6 -5.78 5.94 -6.06
C THR A 6 -6.57 4.63 -6.10
N LEU A 7 -6.85 4.09 -4.93
CA LEU A 7 -7.55 2.82 -4.72
C LEU A 7 -8.94 3.10 -4.15
N LYS A 8 -9.97 2.88 -4.96
CA LYS A 8 -11.37 2.86 -4.48
C LYS A 8 -11.60 1.64 -3.57
N PRO A 9 -12.70 1.62 -2.79
CA PRO A 9 -13.09 0.44 -2.02
C PRO A 9 -13.10 -0.84 -2.87
N ALA A 10 -12.56 -1.93 -2.33
CA ALA A 10 -12.36 -3.22 -3.00
C ALA A 10 -11.46 -3.20 -4.24
N GLN A 11 -10.76 -2.10 -4.53
CA GLN A 11 -9.81 -2.02 -5.63
C GLN A 11 -8.45 -2.60 -5.25
N THR A 12 -7.78 -3.20 -6.22
CA THR A 12 -6.44 -3.75 -6.10
C THR A 12 -5.51 -3.07 -7.09
N GLN A 13 -4.29 -2.76 -6.63
CA GLN A 13 -3.16 -2.39 -7.48
C GLN A 13 -2.09 -3.47 -7.34
N SER A 14 -1.78 -4.14 -8.43
CA SER A 14 -0.76 -5.20 -8.49
C SER A 14 0.49 -4.74 -9.26
N ASN A 15 1.50 -5.62 -9.28
CA ASN A 15 2.75 -5.46 -10.02
C ASN A 15 3.53 -4.19 -9.66
N ILE A 16 3.45 -3.76 -8.40
CA ILE A 16 4.22 -2.63 -7.89
C ILE A 16 5.66 -3.10 -7.69
N LYS A 17 6.54 -2.68 -8.60
CA LYS A 17 7.97 -3.05 -8.55
C LYS A 17 8.71 -2.27 -7.47
N THR A 18 9.28 -3.01 -6.53
CA THR A 18 10.09 -2.45 -5.44
C THR A 18 11.57 -2.42 -5.81
N SER A 19 12.39 -1.69 -5.05
CA SER A 19 13.85 -1.68 -5.20
C SER A 19 14.50 -2.75 -4.31
N ASN A 20 15.77 -3.06 -4.55
CA ASN A 20 16.58 -3.96 -3.69
C ASN A 20 16.96 -3.35 -2.33
N GLY A 21 16.15 -2.41 -1.83
CA GLY A 21 16.35 -1.74 -0.56
C GLY A 21 15.02 -1.39 0.07
N GLN A 22 15.08 -0.50 1.04
CA GLN A 22 13.90 -0.05 1.75
C GLN A 22 12.94 0.67 0.81
N THR A 23 11.69 0.22 0.77
CA THR A 23 10.58 0.88 0.08
C THR A 23 9.64 1.46 1.12
N VAL A 24 9.23 2.71 0.92
CA VAL A 24 8.26 3.39 1.79
C VAL A 24 6.92 3.46 1.07
N PHE A 25 5.92 2.77 1.59
CA PHE A 25 4.53 2.93 1.19
C PHE A 25 3.85 3.95 2.09
N ARG A 26 3.31 5.00 1.50
CA ARG A 26 2.48 5.99 2.19
C ARG A 26 1.03 5.88 1.72
N PHE A 27 0.13 5.68 2.66
CA PHE A 27 -1.31 5.58 2.45
C PHE A 27 -2.00 6.79 3.07
N VAL A 28 -2.93 7.40 2.33
CA VAL A 28 -3.74 8.54 2.76
C VAL A 28 -5.19 8.24 2.43
N VAL A 29 -6.10 8.40 3.40
CA VAL A 29 -7.54 8.28 3.19
C VAL A 29 -8.07 9.60 2.64
N ASP A 30 -8.67 9.55 1.46
CA ASP A 30 -9.22 10.74 0.83
C ASP A 30 -10.45 11.23 1.61
N GLY A 31 -10.40 12.45 2.13
CA GLY A 31 -11.45 13.01 3.00
C GLY A 31 -11.36 12.59 4.48
N GLY A 32 -10.34 11.80 4.85
CA GLY A 32 -10.12 11.34 6.22
C GLY A 32 -10.97 10.15 6.64
N GLY A 33 -10.78 9.71 7.89
CA GLY A 33 -11.45 8.54 8.48
C GLY A 33 -10.57 7.29 8.49
N GLU A 34 -11.21 6.12 8.55
CA GLU A 34 -10.52 4.83 8.62
C GLU A 34 -10.10 4.35 7.23
N GLY A 35 -8.86 3.87 7.12
CA GLY A 35 -8.33 3.15 5.98
C GLY A 35 -8.01 1.70 6.36
N ASN A 36 -8.25 0.77 5.44
CA ASN A 36 -7.90 -0.64 5.60
C ASN A 36 -7.27 -1.14 4.31
N VAL A 37 -6.00 -1.53 4.39
CA VAL A 37 -5.25 -2.06 3.25
C VAL A 37 -4.65 -3.42 3.58
N ARG A 38 -4.55 -4.27 2.56
CA ARG A 38 -3.74 -5.48 2.61
C ARG A 38 -2.58 -5.35 1.63
N ILE A 39 -1.39 -5.66 2.11
CA ILE A 39 -0.16 -5.67 1.33
C ILE A 39 0.25 -7.13 1.15
N ILE A 40 0.50 -7.52 -0.09
CA ILE A 40 0.94 -8.86 -0.47
C ILE A 40 2.25 -8.68 -1.22
N SER A 41 3.27 -9.43 -0.83
CA SER A 41 4.56 -9.45 -1.52
C SER A 41 5.01 -10.89 -1.74
N ASP A 42 5.91 -11.07 -2.69
CA ASP A 42 6.64 -12.33 -2.90
C ASP A 42 7.68 -12.63 -1.80
N SER A 43 8.19 -11.59 -1.14
CA SER A 43 9.31 -11.65 -0.20
C SER A 43 8.90 -11.74 1.27
N ALA A 44 7.64 -11.44 1.61
CA ALA A 44 7.12 -11.48 2.98
C ALA A 44 5.65 -11.93 3.03
N PRO A 45 5.19 -12.51 4.17
CA PRO A 45 3.79 -12.86 4.38
C PRO A 45 2.85 -11.67 4.18
N PRO A 46 1.60 -11.87 3.73
CA PRO A 46 0.63 -10.80 3.59
C PRO A 46 0.40 -10.05 4.91
N GLU A 47 0.46 -8.73 4.85
CA GLU A 47 0.22 -7.84 5.99
C GLU A 47 -1.12 -7.13 5.82
N MET A 48 -1.89 -7.02 6.90
CA MET A 48 -3.11 -6.22 6.94
C MET A 48 -2.88 -5.01 7.84
N CYS A 49 -3.24 -3.82 7.34
CA CYS A 49 -3.06 -2.57 8.05
C CYS A 49 -4.37 -1.79 8.10
N VAL A 50 -4.86 -1.58 9.32
CA VAL A 50 -5.95 -0.65 9.62
C VAL A 50 -5.34 0.63 10.21
N PHE A 51 -5.76 1.79 9.73
CA PHE A 51 -5.18 3.08 10.13
C PHE A 51 -6.21 4.21 10.05
N GLN A 52 -5.90 5.34 10.69
CA GLN A 52 -6.74 6.54 10.67
C GLN A 52 -6.03 7.65 9.88
N ASN A 53 -6.68 8.15 8.83
CA ASN A 53 -6.23 9.20 7.91
C ASN A 53 -4.96 8.89 7.11
N VAL A 54 -3.83 8.61 7.76
CA VAL A 54 -2.53 8.42 7.09
C VAL A 54 -1.75 7.30 7.76
N ARG A 55 -1.02 6.52 6.97
CA ARG A 55 -0.07 5.52 7.44
C ARG A 55 1.14 5.44 6.53
N GLU A 56 2.31 5.25 7.12
CA GLU A 56 3.52 4.87 6.40
C GLU A 56 3.94 3.46 6.81
N ILE A 57 4.31 2.66 5.83
CA ILE A 57 4.85 1.31 5.99
C ILE A 57 6.19 1.28 5.30
N VAL A 58 7.20 0.84 6.05
CA VAL A 58 8.58 0.83 5.61
C VAL A 58 9.08 -0.59 5.67
N SER A 59 9.40 -1.18 4.52
CA SER A 59 9.86 -2.57 4.45
C SER A 59 10.82 -2.78 3.28
N ASP A 60 11.65 -3.81 3.38
CA ASP A 60 12.59 -4.22 2.34
C ASP A 60 12.03 -5.44 1.61
N PHE A 61 11.49 -5.18 0.42
CA PHE A 61 10.85 -6.19 -0.44
C PHE A 61 11.83 -6.87 -1.41
N LYS A 62 13.15 -6.65 -1.25
CA LYS A 62 14.20 -7.34 -2.01
C LYS A 62 14.07 -7.25 -3.53
N GLY A 63 13.54 -6.13 -4.03
CA GLY A 63 13.32 -5.91 -5.47
C GLY A 63 12.18 -6.72 -6.08
N GLY A 64 11.35 -7.34 -5.23
CA GLY A 64 10.19 -8.12 -5.62
C GLY A 64 8.99 -7.28 -6.05
N GLU A 65 7.88 -7.97 -6.26
CA GLU A 65 6.60 -7.35 -6.64
C GLU A 65 5.63 -7.29 -5.45
N VAL A 66 4.99 -6.14 -5.31
CA VAL A 66 3.97 -5.88 -4.29
C VAL A 66 2.61 -5.68 -4.92
N THR A 67 1.59 -6.21 -4.26
CA THR A 67 0.18 -5.97 -4.54
C THR A 67 -0.47 -5.34 -3.31
N ILE A 68 -1.24 -4.28 -3.54
CA ILE A 68 -1.98 -3.55 -2.50
C ILE A 68 -3.46 -3.68 -2.80
N MET A 69 -4.24 -4.02 -1.79
CA MET A 69 -5.69 -4.11 -1.85
C MET A 69 -6.30 -3.13 -0.86
N ASN A 70 -7.24 -2.30 -1.30
CA ASN A 70 -8.06 -1.51 -0.40
C ASN A 70 -9.26 -2.37 0.05
N LEU A 71 -9.25 -2.79 1.30
CA LEU A 71 -10.31 -3.58 1.92
C LEU A 71 -11.30 -2.70 2.71
N GLY A 72 -11.04 -1.40 2.78
CA GLY A 72 -11.90 -0.43 3.47
C GLY A 72 -13.06 0.06 2.61
N SER A 73 -13.90 0.91 3.21
CA SER A 73 -15.02 1.58 2.56
C SER A 73 -14.68 2.99 2.06
N THR A 74 -13.45 3.45 2.27
CA THR A 74 -12.96 4.79 1.89
C THR A 74 -12.00 4.69 0.71
N THR A 75 -11.88 5.76 -0.08
CA THR A 75 -10.84 5.83 -1.13
C THR A 75 -9.48 6.11 -0.49
N ILE A 76 -8.45 5.40 -0.95
CA ILE A 76 -7.09 5.52 -0.41
C ILE A 76 -6.15 5.90 -1.54
N THR A 77 -5.41 6.98 -1.32
CA THR A 77 -4.27 7.36 -2.14
C THR A 77 -3.00 6.68 -1.59
N CYS A 78 -2.30 5.94 -2.44
CA CYS A 78 -1.06 5.24 -2.12
C CYS A 78 0.09 5.82 -2.95
N SER A 79 1.24 6.06 -2.32
CA SER A 79 2.48 6.44 -2.99
C SER A 79 3.66 5.60 -2.51
N THR A 80 4.61 5.31 -3.39
CA THR A 80 5.89 4.68 -3.04
C THR A 80 7.07 5.60 -3.25
N ASN A 81 8.06 5.50 -2.35
CA ASN A 81 9.41 5.99 -2.54
C ASN A 81 10.42 4.84 -2.42
#